data_AF-A0A7S0B8Y4-F1
#
_entry.id   AF-A0A7S0B8Y4-F1
#
_cell.length_a   1.000
_cell.length_b   1.000
_cell.length_c   1.000
_cell.angle_alpha   90.00
_cell.angle_beta   90.00
_cell.angle_gamma   90.00
#
_symmetry.space_group_name_H-M   'P 1'
#
loop_
_entity.id
_entity.type
_entity.pdbx_description
1 polymer ?
#
loop_
_entity_poly.entity_id
_entity_poly.type
_entity_poly.pdbx_seq_one_letter_code
_entity_poly.pdbx_strand_id
1 'polypeptide(L)'
;LILAVGDSAVALAIAGLSVVGREFYGVFPLRGKFRNVREISVKQALEAKEIAQLTRVLDLDVREYTDVKSLRYGSICVMADRDFSGVRIIGLVMSMLQQWCPGLLGVPGFLRVFRAPAVKALSGAEEVAFSSLPEHEAWRSLLDEGGPQWDCRYYPGLGSSTCLEVREYFSELRRHELTFVHSGTGKEEELLATAFGPRRAEDRREWALRCEEGASVDSPEATVRCIDFVNKELLHSAKYEVECAIPSVMDGLKPGQRKVLHAAFVRKLYSDITVEQLSGYVTEQCAYHHGEAALQATIVGMAQDFVGSNNLNLLLPVGQFGTRMLGGKDHAKARHLHTRLSPLARRLFPESDDAVLERPAEEGEGPEPRWYCPVIPLVLVNGAEGVALGWRTRVPRHNPRDVIANLRRYLRGQPL
;
A
#
# COMPACT_ATOMS: atom_id res chain seq x y z
N LEU A 1 -24.27 -3.95 7.53
CA LEU A 1 -23.91 -3.48 6.18
C LEU A 1 -22.46 -3.84 5.89
N ILE A 2 -22.18 -4.55 4.81
CA ILE A 2 -20.82 -4.86 4.35
C ILE A 2 -20.34 -3.71 3.46
N LEU A 3 -19.24 -3.05 3.83
CA LEU A 3 -18.56 -2.04 3.01
C LEU A 3 -17.47 -2.74 2.21
N ALA A 4 -17.77 -3.08 0.96
CA ALA A 4 -16.86 -3.81 0.08
C ALA A 4 -15.95 -2.83 -0.68
N VAL A 5 -14.65 -2.91 -0.44
CA VAL A 5 -13.65 -2.03 -1.05
C VAL A 5 -13.23 -2.58 -2.41
N GLY A 6 -13.63 -1.91 -3.48
CA GLY A 6 -13.37 -2.34 -4.85
C GLY A 6 -14.40 -3.35 -5.40
N ASP A 7 -14.47 -3.46 -6.73
CA ASP A 7 -15.49 -4.28 -7.39
C ASP A 7 -15.27 -5.79 -7.19
N SER A 8 -14.03 -6.23 -6.98
CA SER A 8 -13.70 -7.62 -6.60
C SER A 8 -14.32 -8.00 -5.26
N ALA A 9 -14.16 -7.17 -4.23
CA ALA A 9 -14.76 -7.39 -2.92
C ALA A 9 -16.29 -7.40 -2.97
N VAL A 10 -16.90 -6.58 -3.85
CA VAL A 10 -18.36 -6.55 -4.03
C VAL A 10 -18.88 -7.88 -4.57
N ALA A 11 -18.23 -8.43 -5.59
CA ALA A 11 -18.61 -9.72 -6.17
C ALA A 11 -18.54 -10.85 -5.11
N LEU A 12 -17.47 -10.85 -4.31
CA LEU A 12 -17.28 -11.83 -3.24
C LEU A 12 -18.31 -11.67 -2.13
N ALA A 13 -18.59 -10.44 -1.69
CA ALA A 13 -19.61 -10.18 -0.69
C ALA A 13 -20.99 -10.66 -1.17
N ILE A 14 -21.35 -10.43 -2.44
CA ILE A 14 -22.60 -10.92 -3.04
C ILE A 14 -22.64 -12.45 -3.08
N ALA A 15 -21.51 -13.11 -3.38
CA ALA A 15 -21.42 -14.57 -3.32
C ALA A 15 -21.64 -15.07 -1.88
N GLY A 16 -21.05 -14.41 -0.88
CA GLY A 16 -21.26 -14.71 0.54
C GLY A 16 -22.72 -14.54 1.00
N LEU A 17 -23.45 -13.54 0.47
CA LEU A 17 -24.89 -13.36 0.74
C LEU A 17 -25.75 -14.56 0.32
N SER A 18 -25.28 -15.41 -0.60
CA SER A 18 -26.00 -16.65 -0.94
C SER A 18 -26.01 -17.68 0.18
N VAL A 19 -25.14 -17.52 1.19
CA VAL A 19 -25.02 -18.41 2.36
C VAL A 19 -25.74 -17.82 3.58
N VAL A 20 -25.45 -16.57 3.93
CA VAL A 20 -26.01 -15.91 5.13
C VAL A 20 -27.39 -15.29 4.90
N GLY A 21 -27.88 -15.28 3.66
CA GLY A 21 -29.14 -14.65 3.27
C GLY A 21 -29.03 -13.13 3.10
N ARG A 22 -30.15 -12.52 2.69
CA ARG A 22 -30.25 -11.08 2.37
C ARG A 22 -31.13 -10.29 3.34
N GLU A 23 -31.69 -10.96 4.35
CA GLU A 23 -32.59 -10.33 5.32
C GLU A 23 -31.83 -9.36 6.25
N PHE A 24 -30.67 -9.77 6.74
CA PHE A 24 -29.87 -9.01 7.71
C PHE A 24 -28.57 -8.44 7.14
N TYR A 25 -28.24 -8.78 5.90
CA TYR A 25 -26.98 -8.42 5.25
C TYR A 25 -27.23 -7.65 3.95
N GLY A 26 -26.64 -6.46 3.86
CA GLY A 26 -26.56 -5.65 2.64
C GLY A 26 -25.11 -5.39 2.28
N VAL A 27 -24.83 -5.10 1.01
CA VAL A 27 -23.50 -4.79 0.49
C VAL A 27 -23.50 -3.39 -0.11
N PHE A 28 -22.50 -2.59 0.25
CA PHE A 28 -22.27 -1.25 -0.26
C PHE A 28 -20.86 -1.15 -0.87
N PRO A 29 -20.72 -0.76 -2.15
CA PRO A 29 -19.42 -0.64 -2.79
C PRO A 29 -18.72 0.67 -2.39
N LEU A 30 -17.54 0.56 -1.80
CA LEU A 30 -16.59 1.67 -1.67
C LEU A 30 -15.67 1.66 -2.89
N ARG A 31 -15.91 2.58 -3.82
CA ARG A 31 -15.08 2.78 -5.01
C ARG A 31 -14.08 3.91 -4.75
N GLY A 32 -12.89 3.84 -5.33
CA GLY A 32 -11.91 4.94 -5.27
C GLY A 32 -11.31 5.22 -3.88
N LYS A 33 -10.70 6.40 -3.74
CA LYS A 33 -10.06 6.86 -2.49
C LYS A 33 -11.11 7.49 -1.58
N PHE A 34 -11.51 6.77 -0.53
CA PHE A 34 -12.41 7.29 0.51
C PHE A 34 -11.85 8.60 1.07
N ARG A 35 -12.64 9.68 1.05
CA ARG A 35 -12.13 11.00 1.41
C ARG A 35 -11.95 11.13 2.92
N ASN A 36 -10.88 11.79 3.33
CA ASN A 36 -10.65 12.14 4.73
C ASN A 36 -11.59 13.29 5.15
N VAL A 37 -12.64 12.95 5.89
CA VAL A 37 -13.67 13.92 6.32
C VAL A 37 -13.18 14.93 7.36
N ARG A 38 -12.02 14.73 8.00
CA ARG A 38 -11.47 15.68 8.98
C ARG A 38 -10.85 16.92 8.33
N GLU A 39 -10.48 16.84 7.06
CA GLU A 39 -9.80 17.93 6.34
C GLU A 39 -10.75 18.78 5.49
N ILE A 40 -12.02 18.41 5.42
CA ILE A 40 -13.03 19.05 4.58
C ILE A 40 -14.31 19.34 5.37
N SER A 41 -15.08 20.31 4.93
CA SER A 41 -16.40 20.59 5.53
C SER A 41 -17.39 19.46 5.24
N VAL A 42 -18.42 19.30 6.09
CA VAL A 42 -19.52 18.33 5.87
C VAL A 42 -20.16 18.53 4.50
N LYS A 43 -20.36 19.78 4.06
CA LYS A 43 -20.89 20.10 2.73
C LYS A 43 -20.00 19.52 1.62
N GLN A 44 -18.69 19.76 1.66
CA GLN A 44 -17.73 19.24 0.68
C GLN A 44 -17.61 17.71 0.72
N ALA A 45 -17.76 17.11 1.89
CA ALA A 45 -17.77 15.65 2.03
C ALA A 45 -19.03 15.03 1.39
N LEU A 46 -20.19 15.65 1.56
CA LEU A 46 -21.46 15.21 0.96
C LEU A 46 -21.56 15.50 -0.55
N GLU A 47 -20.66 16.29 -1.13
CA GLU A 47 -20.48 16.37 -2.59
C GLU A 47 -19.83 15.08 -3.16
N ALA A 48 -19.10 14.32 -2.33
CA ALA A 48 -18.58 13.01 -2.72
C ALA A 48 -19.71 11.97 -2.67
N LYS A 49 -20.01 11.40 -3.84
CA LYS A 49 -21.12 10.45 -4.03
C LYS A 49 -21.07 9.28 -3.04
N GLU A 50 -19.89 8.70 -2.79
CA GLU A 50 -19.73 7.57 -1.86
C GLU A 50 -20.14 7.92 -0.43
N ILE A 51 -19.66 9.03 0.11
CA ILE A 51 -19.97 9.46 1.48
C ILE A 51 -21.45 9.80 1.59
N ALA A 52 -22.00 10.56 0.64
CA ALA A 52 -23.41 10.93 0.64
C ALA A 52 -24.35 9.72 0.50
N GLN A 53 -23.96 8.71 -0.25
CA GLN A 53 -24.74 7.46 -0.35
C GLN A 53 -24.59 6.61 0.91
N LEU A 54 -23.38 6.51 1.47
CA LEU A 54 -23.13 5.76 2.69
C LEU A 54 -23.93 6.31 3.87
N THR A 55 -23.93 7.64 4.07
CA THR A 55 -24.72 8.27 5.13
C THR A 55 -26.21 8.02 4.96
N ARG A 56 -26.74 8.12 3.72
CA ARG A 56 -28.15 7.82 3.43
C ARG A 56 -28.53 6.34 3.65
N VAL A 57 -27.65 5.42 3.26
CA VAL A 57 -27.90 3.97 3.39
C VAL A 57 -27.92 3.55 4.87
N LEU A 58 -27.06 4.14 5.69
CA LEU A 58 -27.00 3.87 7.12
C LEU A 58 -27.98 4.72 7.94
N ASP A 59 -28.51 5.79 7.37
CA ASP A 59 -29.26 6.85 8.08
C ASP A 59 -28.41 7.55 9.15
N LEU A 60 -27.16 7.89 8.76
CA LEU A 60 -26.20 8.59 9.62
C LEU A 60 -26.36 10.10 9.51
N ASP A 61 -26.47 10.73 10.68
CA ASP A 61 -26.44 12.17 10.89
C ASP A 61 -25.18 12.58 11.67
N VAL A 62 -24.78 13.85 11.55
CA VAL A 62 -23.69 14.41 12.34
C VAL A 62 -24.19 14.75 13.74
N ARG A 63 -24.09 13.79 14.67
CA ARG A 63 -24.52 13.91 16.07
C ARG A 63 -23.90 12.81 16.93
N GLU A 64 -24.04 12.92 18.25
CA GLU A 64 -23.67 11.85 19.17
C GLU A 64 -24.68 10.69 19.16
N TYR A 65 -24.17 9.45 19.22
CA TYR A 65 -24.97 8.23 19.24
C TYR A 65 -24.65 7.41 20.49
N THR A 66 -25.70 6.95 21.18
CA THR A 66 -25.59 6.03 22.33
C THR A 66 -26.02 4.60 21.97
N ASP A 67 -26.83 4.44 20.91
CA ASP A 67 -27.28 3.16 20.40
C ASP A 67 -27.47 3.20 18.87
N VAL A 68 -27.82 2.05 18.28
CA VAL A 68 -28.00 1.86 16.84
C VAL A 68 -29.47 1.83 16.41
N LYS A 69 -30.43 2.08 17.31
CA LYS A 69 -31.87 1.90 17.04
C LYS A 69 -32.39 2.89 15.99
N SER A 70 -31.76 4.06 15.90
CA SER A 70 -32.09 5.07 14.89
C SER A 70 -31.46 4.81 13.51
N LEU A 71 -30.55 3.83 13.40
CA LEU A 71 -29.85 3.51 12.16
C LEU A 71 -30.56 2.41 11.38
N ARG A 72 -30.39 2.41 10.07
CA ARG A 72 -30.91 1.34 9.19
C ARG A 72 -30.17 0.01 9.35
N TYR A 73 -28.94 0.05 9.86
CA TYR A 73 -28.12 -1.12 10.13
C TYR A 73 -27.50 -1.03 11.52
N GLY A 74 -27.56 -2.15 12.28
CA GLY A 74 -26.97 -2.24 13.61
C GLY A 74 -25.45 -2.47 13.64
N SER A 75 -24.84 -2.79 12.50
CA SER A 75 -23.39 -3.00 12.38
C SER A 75 -22.90 -2.75 10.96
N ILE A 76 -21.62 -2.40 10.86
CA ILE A 76 -20.85 -2.23 9.65
C ILE A 76 -19.71 -3.26 9.66
N CYS A 77 -19.51 -3.96 8.55
CA CYS A 77 -18.37 -4.85 8.34
C CYS A 77 -17.58 -4.36 7.13
N VAL A 78 -16.35 -3.90 7.32
CA VAL A 78 -15.48 -3.47 6.22
C VAL A 78 -14.80 -4.70 5.60
N MET A 79 -14.98 -4.90 4.31
CA MET A 79 -14.37 -5.98 3.55
C MET A 79 -13.38 -5.37 2.56
N ALA A 80 -12.10 -5.40 2.92
CA ALA A 80 -11.00 -4.81 2.17
C ALA A 80 -9.83 -5.80 2.05
N ASP A 81 -8.95 -5.58 1.08
CA ASP A 81 -7.70 -6.33 0.96
C ASP A 81 -6.83 -6.10 2.21
N ARG A 82 -6.05 -7.10 2.62
CA ARG A 82 -5.15 -6.98 3.79
C ARG A 82 -3.85 -6.25 3.47
N ASP A 83 -3.90 -5.31 2.54
CA ASP A 83 -2.78 -4.46 2.18
C ASP A 83 -2.85 -3.11 2.93
N PHE A 84 -1.79 -2.31 2.78
CA PHE A 84 -1.73 -0.98 3.37
C PHE A 84 -2.87 -0.06 2.91
N SER A 85 -3.42 -0.27 1.72
CA SER A 85 -4.55 0.50 1.22
C SER A 85 -5.85 0.16 1.96
N GLY A 86 -6.12 -1.13 2.19
CA GLY A 86 -7.26 -1.60 2.97
C GLY A 86 -7.21 -1.13 4.42
N VAL A 87 -6.06 -1.26 5.08
CA VAL A 87 -5.83 -0.75 6.44
C VAL A 87 -6.14 0.75 6.53
N ARG A 88 -5.65 1.54 5.57
CA ARG A 88 -5.93 2.98 5.52
C ARG A 88 -7.42 3.28 5.36
N ILE A 89 -8.15 2.51 4.55
CA ILE A 89 -9.60 2.69 4.37
C ILE A 89 -10.35 2.37 5.67
N ILE A 90 -9.98 1.30 6.39
CA ILE A 90 -10.54 0.98 7.71
C ILE A 90 -10.30 2.16 8.66
N GLY A 91 -9.08 2.70 8.71
CA GLY A 91 -8.74 3.87 9.51
C GLY A 91 -9.54 5.13 9.14
N LEU A 92 -9.78 5.37 7.85
CA LEU A 92 -10.61 6.49 7.39
C LEU A 92 -12.09 6.34 7.76
N VAL A 93 -12.63 5.12 7.69
CA VAL A 93 -14.00 4.83 8.14
C VAL A 93 -14.10 5.03 9.65
N MET A 94 -13.15 4.50 10.44
CA MET A 94 -13.07 4.77 11.89
C MET A 94 -13.00 6.27 12.18
N SER A 95 -12.15 7.00 11.47
CA SER A 95 -11.97 8.45 11.62
C SER A 95 -13.26 9.22 11.31
N MET A 96 -14.00 8.83 10.26
CA MET A 96 -15.30 9.43 9.94
C MET A 96 -16.33 9.15 11.03
N LEU A 97 -16.46 7.90 11.48
CA LEU A 97 -17.41 7.52 12.53
C LEU A 97 -17.11 8.28 13.82
N GLN A 98 -15.84 8.42 14.21
CA GLN A 98 -15.45 9.21 15.37
C GLN A 98 -15.80 10.70 15.21
N GLN A 99 -15.51 11.30 14.05
CA GLN A 99 -15.66 12.74 13.83
C GLN A 99 -17.12 13.18 13.67
N TRP A 100 -17.95 12.37 13.01
CA TRP A 100 -19.34 12.71 12.70
C TRP A 100 -20.34 12.06 13.64
N CYS A 101 -20.03 10.87 14.15
CA CYS A 101 -20.94 10.05 14.93
C CYS A 101 -20.28 9.59 16.25
N PRO A 102 -19.81 10.53 17.11
CA PRO A 102 -19.16 10.16 18.36
C PRO A 102 -20.07 9.26 19.21
N GLY A 103 -19.46 8.32 19.94
CA GLY A 103 -20.15 7.28 20.71
C GLY A 103 -20.48 6.02 19.91
N LEU A 104 -20.62 6.09 18.59
CA LEU A 104 -21.01 4.94 17.76
C LEU A 104 -19.94 3.83 17.70
N LEU A 105 -18.66 4.19 17.71
CA LEU A 105 -17.55 3.23 17.86
C LEU A 105 -17.56 2.54 19.23
N GLY A 106 -18.19 3.14 20.24
CA GLY A 106 -18.38 2.57 21.57
C GLY A 106 -19.49 1.52 21.64
N VAL A 107 -20.37 1.45 20.63
CA VAL A 107 -21.43 0.45 20.59
C VAL A 107 -20.82 -0.92 20.26
N PRO A 108 -20.96 -1.93 21.14
CA PRO A 108 -20.34 -3.24 20.94
C PRO A 108 -20.74 -3.88 19.61
N GLY A 109 -19.75 -4.32 18.84
CA GLY A 109 -20.00 -5.00 17.57
C GLY A 109 -20.42 -4.08 16.41
N PHE A 110 -20.42 -2.76 16.59
CA PHE A 110 -20.83 -1.84 15.53
C PHE A 110 -19.85 -1.85 14.35
N LEU A 111 -18.55 -1.70 14.60
CA LEU A 111 -17.54 -1.78 13.55
C LEU A 111 -16.85 -3.14 13.57
N ARG A 112 -16.86 -3.80 12.41
CA ARG A 112 -16.20 -5.08 12.16
C ARG A 112 -15.37 -5.01 10.88
N VAL A 113 -14.43 -5.93 10.74
CA VAL A 113 -13.66 -6.14 9.50
C VAL A 113 -13.71 -7.61 9.12
N PHE A 114 -13.92 -7.89 7.85
CA PHE A 114 -13.83 -9.23 7.29
C PHE A 114 -12.35 -9.58 7.04
N ARG A 115 -11.91 -10.73 7.55
CA ARG A 115 -10.56 -11.30 7.35
C ARG A 115 -10.63 -12.56 6.49
N ALA A 116 -10.08 -12.47 5.28
CA ALA A 116 -9.72 -13.66 4.52
C ALA A 116 -8.38 -14.22 5.01
N PRO A 117 -8.15 -15.54 4.88
CA PRO A 117 -6.83 -16.14 5.09
C PRO A 117 -5.76 -15.49 4.20
N ALA A 118 -4.55 -15.34 4.72
CA ALA A 118 -3.39 -14.85 3.95
C ALA A 118 -2.70 -15.98 3.17
N VAL A 119 -2.65 -17.18 3.76
CA VAL A 119 -2.06 -18.38 3.16
C VAL A 119 -2.96 -19.58 3.44
N LYS A 120 -3.09 -20.48 2.46
CA LYS A 120 -3.64 -21.81 2.68
C LYS A 120 -2.62 -22.85 2.26
N ALA A 121 -2.35 -23.81 3.14
CA ALA A 121 -1.51 -24.96 2.85
C ALA A 121 -2.39 -26.20 2.69
N LEU A 122 -2.21 -26.94 1.60
CA LEU A 122 -2.97 -28.15 1.29
C LEU A 122 -2.03 -29.36 1.21
N SER A 123 -2.43 -30.46 1.86
CA SER A 123 -1.77 -31.76 1.75
C SER A 123 -2.83 -32.86 1.66
N GLY A 124 -3.08 -33.37 0.45
CA GLY A 124 -4.12 -34.36 0.21
C GLY A 124 -5.52 -33.82 0.53
N ALA A 125 -6.12 -34.29 1.62
CA ALA A 125 -7.43 -33.84 2.11
C ALA A 125 -7.34 -32.83 3.27
N GLU A 126 -6.14 -32.58 3.79
CA GLU A 126 -5.92 -31.62 4.87
C GLU A 126 -5.68 -30.22 4.29
N GLU A 127 -6.42 -29.24 4.80
CA GLU A 127 -6.23 -27.82 4.51
C GLU A 127 -6.00 -27.07 5.82
N VAL A 128 -4.93 -26.27 5.87
CA VAL A 128 -4.64 -25.38 6.98
C VAL A 128 -4.61 -23.95 6.46
N ALA A 129 -5.42 -23.08 7.05
CA ALA A 129 -5.51 -21.67 6.68
C ALA A 129 -4.85 -20.80 7.75
N PHE A 130 -3.97 -19.90 7.31
CA PHE A 130 -3.22 -19.00 8.18
C PHE A 130 -3.72 -17.57 7.99
N SER A 131 -3.79 -16.83 9.09
CA SER A 131 -4.22 -15.43 9.08
C SER A 131 -3.10 -14.49 8.63
N SER A 132 -1.83 -14.87 8.82
CA SER A 132 -0.66 -14.06 8.46
C SER A 132 0.52 -14.89 7.93
N LEU A 133 1.48 -14.23 7.28
CA LEU A 133 2.72 -14.86 6.81
C LEU A 133 3.59 -15.38 7.98
N PRO A 134 3.81 -14.61 9.06
CA PRO A 134 4.59 -15.11 10.20
C PRO A 134 3.97 -16.35 10.86
N GLU A 135 2.64 -16.45 10.90
CA GLU A 135 1.94 -17.63 11.42
C GLU A 135 2.22 -18.87 10.55
N HIS A 136 2.18 -18.70 9.22
CA HIS A 136 2.50 -19.75 8.26
C HIS A 136 3.98 -20.17 8.35
N GLU A 137 4.91 -19.22 8.48
CA GLU A 137 6.35 -19.50 8.63
C GLU A 137 6.65 -20.25 9.92
N ALA A 138 6.06 -19.80 11.04
CA ALA A 138 6.17 -20.48 12.32
C ALA A 138 5.65 -21.92 12.23
N TRP A 139 4.47 -22.13 11.63
CA TRP A 139 3.93 -23.46 11.38
C TRP A 139 4.85 -24.30 10.49
N ARG A 140 5.40 -23.73 9.41
CA ARG A 140 6.28 -24.43 8.47
C ARG A 140 7.57 -24.87 9.14
N SER A 141 8.12 -24.08 10.07
CA SER A 141 9.33 -24.43 10.83
C SER A 141 9.14 -25.59 11.82
N LEU A 142 7.88 -25.94 12.13
CA LEU A 142 7.54 -27.07 13.01
C LEU A 142 7.34 -28.38 12.23
N LEU A 143 7.39 -28.35 10.89
CA LEU A 143 7.22 -29.54 10.06
C LEU A 143 8.52 -30.36 9.99
N ASP A 144 8.38 -31.69 10.13
CA ASP A 144 9.51 -32.61 10.08
C ASP A 144 10.12 -32.71 8.66
N GLU A 145 11.46 -32.77 8.58
CA GLU A 145 12.18 -33.06 7.33
C GLU A 145 11.84 -34.49 6.85
N GLY A 146 10.92 -34.62 5.90
CA GLY A 146 10.40 -35.89 5.38
C GLY A 146 8.89 -36.11 5.58
N GLY A 147 8.20 -35.12 6.16
CA GLY A 147 6.75 -35.10 6.28
C GLY A 147 5.99 -34.95 4.94
N PRO A 148 4.65 -34.88 5.00
CA PRO A 148 3.82 -34.68 3.82
C PRO A 148 4.20 -33.41 3.05
N GLN A 149 4.13 -33.47 1.72
CA GLN A 149 4.38 -32.31 0.87
C GLN A 149 3.14 -31.40 0.89
N TRP A 150 3.34 -30.16 1.33
CA TRP A 150 2.30 -29.13 1.36
C TRP A 150 2.38 -28.22 0.14
N ASP A 151 1.25 -28.03 -0.54
CA ASP A 151 1.08 -27.01 -1.56
C ASP A 151 0.53 -25.73 -0.91
N CYS A 152 1.34 -24.66 -0.91
CA CYS A 152 1.00 -23.41 -0.25
C CYS A 152 0.56 -22.36 -1.26
N ARG A 153 -0.67 -21.85 -1.09
CA ARG A 153 -1.23 -20.79 -1.92
C ARG A 153 -1.37 -19.50 -1.13
N TYR A 154 -0.81 -18.43 -1.68
CA TYR A 154 -0.86 -17.08 -1.12
C TYR A 154 -2.08 -16.30 -1.62
N TYR A 155 -2.71 -15.53 -0.74
CA TYR A 155 -3.91 -14.73 -1.00
C TYR A 155 -3.61 -13.24 -0.76
N PRO A 156 -2.93 -12.54 -1.68
CA PRO A 156 -2.51 -11.14 -1.50
C PRO A 156 -3.67 -10.13 -1.42
N GLY A 157 -4.86 -10.54 -1.83
CA GLY A 157 -6.07 -9.73 -1.78
C GLY A 157 -7.31 -10.59 -1.92
N LEU A 158 -8.46 -10.04 -1.59
CA LEU A 158 -9.76 -10.71 -1.60
C LEU A 158 -10.06 -11.35 -2.94
N GLY A 159 -9.69 -10.68 -4.05
CA GLY A 159 -9.88 -11.19 -5.41
C GLY A 159 -9.16 -12.51 -5.73
N SER A 160 -8.24 -12.94 -4.87
CA SER A 160 -7.54 -14.23 -5.00
C SER A 160 -8.40 -15.42 -4.55
N SER A 161 -9.40 -15.15 -3.70
CA SER A 161 -10.35 -16.15 -3.22
C SER A 161 -11.42 -16.44 -4.27
N THR A 162 -11.75 -17.71 -4.43
CA THR A 162 -12.85 -18.13 -5.30
C THR A 162 -14.21 -17.86 -4.63
N CYS A 163 -15.28 -17.82 -5.43
CA CYS A 163 -16.64 -17.73 -4.88
C CYS A 163 -17.02 -18.92 -3.99
N LEU A 164 -16.40 -20.10 -4.19
CA LEU A 164 -16.64 -21.28 -3.34
C LEU A 164 -16.02 -21.07 -1.96
N GLU A 165 -14.75 -20.69 -1.91
CA GLU A 165 -14.06 -20.38 -0.65
C GLU A 165 -14.75 -19.26 0.12
N VAL A 166 -15.23 -18.22 -0.57
CA VAL A 166 -15.97 -17.15 0.12
C VAL A 166 -17.31 -17.64 0.67
N ARG A 167 -17.99 -18.59 0.01
CA ARG A 167 -19.18 -19.21 0.60
C ARG A 167 -18.82 -20.00 1.86
N GLU A 168 -17.69 -20.69 1.87
CA GLU A 168 -17.17 -21.37 3.06
C GLU A 168 -16.86 -20.37 4.17
N TYR A 169 -16.16 -19.27 3.87
CA TYR A 169 -15.87 -18.22 4.85
C TYR A 169 -17.15 -17.61 5.45
N PHE A 170 -18.19 -17.41 4.63
CA PHE A 170 -19.48 -16.89 5.09
C PHE A 170 -20.31 -17.94 5.85
N SER A 171 -20.09 -19.23 5.63
CA SER A 171 -20.70 -20.29 6.45
C SER A 171 -20.14 -20.29 7.87
N GLU A 172 -18.87 -19.88 8.03
CA GLU A 172 -18.19 -19.72 9.30
C GLU A 172 -17.86 -18.23 9.61
N LEU A 173 -18.74 -17.31 9.22
CA LEU A 173 -18.47 -15.86 9.21
C LEU A 173 -17.86 -15.32 10.51
N ARG A 174 -18.26 -15.85 11.67
CA ARG A 174 -17.72 -15.44 12.98
C ARG A 174 -16.20 -15.66 13.12
N ARG A 175 -15.63 -16.66 12.44
CA ARG A 175 -14.17 -16.89 12.41
C ARG A 175 -13.45 -15.91 11.49
N HIS A 176 -14.15 -15.39 10.50
CA HIS A 176 -13.66 -14.45 9.50
C HIS A 176 -14.02 -12.98 9.83
N GLU A 177 -14.54 -12.69 11.03
CA GLU A 177 -14.83 -11.33 11.48
C GLU A 177 -13.92 -10.93 12.64
N LEU A 178 -13.33 -9.74 12.54
CA LEU A 178 -12.77 -9.00 13.67
C LEU A 178 -13.75 -7.94 14.13
N THR A 179 -14.00 -7.88 15.42
CA THR A 179 -14.82 -6.84 16.04
C THR A 179 -13.95 -5.79 16.72
N PHE A 180 -14.18 -4.51 16.41
CA PHE A 180 -13.50 -3.42 17.08
C PHE A 180 -14.13 -3.10 18.43
N VAL A 181 -13.27 -2.89 19.43
CA VAL A 181 -13.64 -2.49 20.78
C VAL A 181 -13.02 -1.13 21.08
N HIS A 182 -13.85 -0.17 21.43
CA HIS A 182 -13.44 1.17 21.84
C HIS A 182 -13.28 1.24 23.35
N SER A 183 -12.19 1.83 23.85
CA SER A 183 -11.90 1.89 25.30
C SER A 183 -12.73 2.93 26.04
N GLY A 184 -13.23 3.95 25.34
CA GLY A 184 -13.98 5.06 25.93
C GLY A 184 -13.10 6.04 26.72
N THR A 185 -11.78 5.96 26.57
CA THR A 185 -10.82 6.77 27.34
C THR A 185 -10.46 8.11 26.69
N GLY A 186 -10.95 8.40 25.47
CA GLY A 186 -10.58 9.60 24.70
C GLY A 186 -9.27 9.45 23.92
N LYS A 187 -8.51 8.37 24.15
CA LYS A 187 -7.18 8.17 23.54
C LYS A 187 -7.28 7.81 22.06
N GLU A 188 -8.25 7.01 21.67
CA GLU A 188 -8.48 6.63 20.28
C GLU A 188 -8.85 7.83 19.42
N GLU A 189 -9.65 8.75 19.97
CA GLU A 189 -10.06 9.99 19.32
C GLU A 189 -8.85 10.87 19.00
N GLU A 190 -7.94 11.03 19.97
CA GLU A 190 -6.71 11.80 19.81
C GLU A 190 -5.74 11.15 18.80
N LEU A 191 -5.64 9.82 18.81
CA LEU A 191 -4.81 9.09 17.83
C LEU A 191 -5.37 9.16 16.41
N LEU A 192 -6.69 9.01 16.24
CA LEU A 192 -7.34 9.19 14.92
C LEU A 192 -7.24 10.64 14.46
N ALA A 193 -7.33 11.61 15.37
CA ALA A 193 -7.06 13.01 15.08
C ALA A 193 -5.59 13.23 14.69
N THR A 194 -4.64 12.53 15.30
CA THR A 194 -3.22 12.56 14.90
C THR A 194 -3.06 12.06 13.47
N ALA A 195 -3.57 10.86 13.19
CA ALA A 195 -3.43 10.18 11.90
C ALA A 195 -4.09 10.95 10.74
N PHE A 196 -5.29 11.49 10.95
CA PHE A 196 -6.12 12.06 9.88
C PHE A 196 -6.47 13.54 10.03
N GLY A 197 -6.10 14.19 11.14
CA GLY A 197 -6.46 15.58 11.39
C GLY A 197 -5.68 16.58 10.52
N PRO A 198 -6.28 17.73 10.18
CA PRO A 198 -5.59 18.77 9.44
C PRO A 198 -4.47 19.38 10.29
N ARG A 199 -3.40 19.85 9.64
CA ARG A 199 -2.30 20.63 10.26
C ARG A 199 -1.51 19.93 11.38
N ARG A 200 -1.58 18.60 11.49
CA ARG A 200 -0.83 17.81 12.48
C ARG A 200 0.40 17.12 11.91
N ALA A 201 1.21 17.85 11.13
CA ALA A 201 2.34 17.26 10.43
C ALA A 201 3.42 16.74 11.39
N GLU A 202 3.81 17.53 12.41
CA GLU A 202 4.83 17.14 13.39
C GLU A 202 4.38 15.96 14.25
N ASP A 203 3.15 15.99 14.78
CA ASP A 203 2.61 14.89 15.58
C ASP A 203 2.59 13.56 14.80
N ARG A 204 2.30 13.61 13.50
CA ARG A 204 2.37 12.43 12.64
C ARG A 204 3.78 11.93 12.42
N ARG A 205 4.77 12.83 12.36
CA ARG A 205 6.18 12.43 12.28
C ARG A 205 6.59 11.70 13.54
N GLU A 206 6.32 12.29 14.70
CA GLU A 206 6.61 11.66 15.99
C GLU A 206 5.88 10.33 16.16
N TRP A 207 4.62 10.25 15.71
CA TRP A 207 3.83 9.02 15.73
C TRP A 207 4.46 7.94 14.85
N ALA A 208 4.75 8.23 13.58
CA ALA A 208 5.39 7.28 12.66
C ALA A 208 6.79 6.82 13.11
N LEU A 209 7.53 7.63 13.87
CA LEU A 209 8.80 7.23 14.49
C LEU A 209 8.66 6.22 15.64
N ARG A 210 7.47 6.05 16.22
CA ARG A 210 7.19 5.05 17.27
C ARG A 210 6.89 3.67 16.71
N CYS A 211 6.89 3.50 15.39
CA CYS A 211 6.60 2.21 14.77
C CYS A 211 7.72 1.21 15.08
N GLU A 212 7.41 0.24 15.94
CA GLU A 212 8.27 -0.91 16.22
C GLU A 212 8.17 -1.92 15.06
N GLU A 213 9.30 -2.54 14.70
CA GLU A 213 9.34 -3.61 13.68
C GLU A 213 8.68 -4.88 14.24
N GLY A 214 7.82 -5.53 13.45
CA GLY A 214 7.10 -6.75 13.85
C GLY A 214 5.82 -6.54 14.66
N ALA A 215 5.39 -5.30 14.93
CA ALA A 215 4.15 -5.02 15.63
C ALA A 215 2.90 -5.28 14.75
N SER A 216 2.35 -6.49 14.82
CA SER A 216 1.06 -6.84 14.17
C SER A 216 -0.10 -6.94 15.18
N VAL A 217 -1.33 -6.81 14.66
CA VAL A 217 -2.58 -7.06 15.38
C VAL A 217 -3.13 -8.46 15.07
N ASP A 218 -2.33 -9.33 14.46
CA ASP A 218 -2.68 -10.73 14.24
C ASP A 218 -2.83 -11.46 15.59
N SER A 219 -4.01 -11.31 16.16
CA SER A 219 -4.49 -12.05 17.32
C SER A 219 -5.44 -13.13 16.81
N PRO A 220 -5.36 -14.36 17.35
CA PRO A 220 -6.38 -15.39 17.13
C PRO A 220 -7.73 -14.97 17.72
N GLU A 221 -7.77 -13.90 18.53
CA GLU A 221 -8.98 -13.36 19.10
C GLU A 221 -9.89 -12.74 18.02
N ALA A 222 -11.20 -12.86 18.22
CA ALA A 222 -12.22 -12.25 17.36
C ALA A 222 -12.42 -10.75 17.63
N THR A 223 -11.64 -10.17 18.55
CA THR A 223 -11.77 -8.78 19.01
C THR A 223 -10.44 -8.05 18.94
N VAL A 224 -10.48 -6.80 18.50
CA VAL A 224 -9.32 -5.90 18.42
C VAL A 224 -9.67 -4.58 19.08
N ARG A 225 -8.79 -4.04 19.92
CA ARG A 225 -8.99 -2.69 20.45
C ARG A 225 -8.70 -1.67 19.36
N CYS A 226 -9.57 -0.67 19.21
CA CYS A 226 -9.37 0.44 18.27
C CYS A 226 -7.97 1.08 18.42
N ILE A 227 -7.49 1.23 19.65
CA ILE A 227 -6.16 1.77 19.95
C ILE A 227 -5.02 0.90 19.41
N ASP A 228 -5.15 -0.43 19.46
CA ASP A 228 -4.12 -1.35 18.98
C ASP A 228 -4.06 -1.34 17.46
N PHE A 229 -5.22 -1.33 16.79
CA PHE A 229 -5.27 -1.17 15.34
C PHE A 229 -4.60 0.12 14.89
N VAL A 230 -4.89 1.25 15.55
CA VAL A 230 -4.28 2.53 15.18
C VAL A 230 -2.76 2.48 15.40
N ASN A 231 -2.28 2.01 16.55
CA ASN A 231 -0.85 2.05 16.87
C ASN A 231 0.00 0.92 16.28
N LYS A 232 -0.61 -0.12 15.70
CA LYS A 232 0.12 -1.23 15.09
C LYS A 232 -0.10 -1.26 13.58
N GLU A 233 -1.30 -1.62 13.13
CA GLU A 233 -1.59 -1.75 11.69
C GLU A 233 -1.60 -0.41 10.95
N LEU A 234 -2.36 0.58 11.43
CA LEU A 234 -2.45 1.87 10.74
C LEU A 234 -1.12 2.63 10.79
N LEU A 235 -0.39 2.51 11.91
CA LEU A 235 0.94 3.07 12.07
C LEU A 235 1.95 2.44 11.10
N HIS A 236 1.94 1.12 10.96
CA HIS A 236 2.80 0.41 10.02
C HIS A 236 2.48 0.80 8.56
N SER A 237 1.19 0.90 8.22
CA SER A 237 0.72 1.42 6.93
C SER A 237 1.20 2.86 6.66
N ALA A 238 1.15 3.72 7.67
CA ALA A 238 1.65 5.09 7.58
C ALA A 238 3.17 5.14 7.35
N LYS A 239 3.96 4.33 8.07
CA LYS A 239 5.41 4.23 7.89
C LYS A 239 5.75 3.76 6.47
N TYR A 240 5.06 2.72 6.00
CA TYR A 240 5.25 2.21 4.64
C TYR A 240 4.95 3.26 3.55
N GLU A 241 3.90 4.07 3.72
CA GLU A 241 3.60 5.18 2.80
C GLU A 241 4.76 6.19 2.73
N VAL A 242 5.43 6.46 3.85
CA VAL A 242 6.60 7.34 3.93
C VAL A 242 7.79 6.73 3.19
N GLU A 243 8.07 5.45 3.41
CA GLU A 243 9.15 4.71 2.75
C GLU A 243 8.96 4.63 1.24
N CYS A 244 7.71 4.48 0.77
CA CYS A 244 7.40 4.49 -0.66
C CYS A 244 7.51 5.89 -1.30
N ALA A 245 7.31 6.96 -0.53
CA ALA A 245 7.22 8.32 -1.04
C ALA A 245 8.56 9.07 -1.03
N ILE A 246 9.47 8.74 -0.12
CA ILE A 246 10.78 9.40 0.05
C ILE A 246 11.88 8.51 -0.53
N PRO A 247 12.71 9.02 -1.45
CA PRO A 247 13.81 8.23 -2.01
C PRO A 247 14.97 8.08 -1.01
N SER A 248 15.78 7.04 -1.22
CA SER A 248 17.05 6.89 -0.48
C SER A 248 18.07 7.93 -0.96
N VAL A 249 18.87 8.46 -0.03
CA VAL A 249 19.98 9.36 -0.37
C VAL A 249 21.06 8.66 -1.20
N MET A 250 21.19 7.34 -1.06
CA MET A 250 22.24 6.55 -1.72
C MET A 250 22.05 6.51 -3.24
N ASP A 251 20.87 6.09 -3.71
CA ASP A 251 20.57 5.96 -5.14
C ASP A 251 19.64 7.04 -5.68
N GLY A 252 18.99 7.84 -4.83
CA GLY A 252 17.98 8.80 -5.24
C GLY A 252 16.68 8.16 -5.75
N LEU A 253 16.47 6.86 -5.51
CA LEU A 253 15.33 6.10 -6.00
C LEU A 253 14.34 5.81 -4.87
N LYS A 254 13.05 5.83 -5.23
CA LYS A 254 11.97 5.26 -4.42
C LYS A 254 11.93 3.73 -4.61
N PRO A 255 11.37 2.95 -3.66
CA PRO A 255 11.29 1.49 -3.78
C PRO A 255 10.74 1.00 -5.13
N GLY A 256 9.64 1.59 -5.62
CA GLY A 256 9.08 1.23 -6.93
C GLY A 256 10.02 1.48 -8.11
N GLN A 257 10.81 2.57 -8.08
CA GLN A 257 11.81 2.85 -9.11
C GLN A 257 12.98 1.87 -9.04
N ARG A 258 13.35 1.45 -7.82
CA ARG A 258 14.40 0.47 -7.58
C ARG A 258 14.01 -0.91 -8.09
N LYS A 259 12.77 -1.35 -7.86
CA LYS A 259 12.21 -2.59 -8.43
C LYS A 259 12.26 -2.58 -9.97
N VAL A 260 11.87 -1.47 -10.60
CA VAL A 260 11.97 -1.30 -12.06
C VAL A 260 13.41 -1.42 -12.54
N LEU A 261 14.35 -0.72 -11.88
CA LEU A 261 15.76 -0.74 -12.26
C LEU A 261 16.37 -2.14 -12.08
N HIS A 262 16.07 -2.80 -10.95
CA HIS A 262 16.53 -4.14 -10.64
C HIS A 262 16.07 -5.16 -11.69
N ALA A 263 14.78 -5.20 -12.00
CA ALA A 263 14.25 -6.08 -13.02
C ALA A 263 14.90 -5.81 -14.39
N ALA A 264 15.11 -4.54 -14.75
CA ALA A 264 15.78 -4.18 -16.00
C ALA A 264 17.24 -4.68 -16.05
N PHE A 265 17.96 -4.64 -14.92
CA PHE A 265 19.31 -5.19 -14.77
C PHE A 265 19.34 -6.71 -14.88
N VAL A 266 18.47 -7.41 -14.16
CA VAL A 266 18.36 -8.89 -14.19
C VAL A 266 18.03 -9.37 -15.61
N ARG A 267 17.10 -8.69 -16.29
CA ARG A 267 16.71 -9.01 -17.67
C ARG A 267 17.79 -8.68 -18.70
N LYS A 268 18.81 -7.88 -18.34
CA LYS A 268 19.78 -7.29 -19.28
C LYS A 268 19.06 -6.56 -20.42
N LEU A 269 18.18 -5.63 -20.04
CA LEU A 269 17.23 -4.97 -20.95
C LEU A 269 17.92 -3.99 -21.92
N TYR A 270 18.60 -4.52 -22.94
CA TYR A 270 19.28 -3.74 -23.98
C TYR A 270 18.46 -3.59 -25.27
N SER A 271 17.52 -4.50 -25.51
CA SER A 271 16.53 -4.43 -26.58
C SER A 271 15.26 -3.76 -26.09
N ASP A 272 14.54 -3.14 -27.03
CA ASP A 272 13.28 -2.46 -26.75
C ASP A 272 12.22 -3.47 -26.28
N ILE A 273 11.51 -3.12 -25.22
CA ILE A 273 10.33 -3.82 -24.71
C ILE A 273 9.20 -2.82 -24.52
N THR A 274 7.94 -3.24 -24.65
CA THR A 274 6.83 -2.34 -24.32
C THR A 274 6.81 -2.02 -22.81
N VAL A 275 6.34 -0.84 -22.42
CA VAL A 275 6.18 -0.46 -21.01
C VAL A 275 5.20 -1.40 -20.30
N GLU A 276 4.15 -1.86 -21.00
CA GLU A 276 3.19 -2.84 -20.48
C GLU A 276 3.88 -4.18 -20.15
N GLN A 277 4.66 -4.74 -21.07
CA GLN A 277 5.41 -5.97 -20.83
C GLN A 277 6.47 -5.82 -19.74
N LEU A 278 7.17 -4.67 -19.69
CA LEU A 278 8.13 -4.41 -18.61
C LEU A 278 7.42 -4.33 -17.25
N SER A 279 6.24 -3.70 -17.18
CA SER A 279 5.48 -3.65 -15.93
C SER A 279 5.07 -5.04 -15.44
N GLY A 280 4.61 -5.93 -16.33
CA GLY A 280 4.30 -7.32 -15.98
C GLY A 280 5.53 -8.07 -15.47
N TYR A 281 6.67 -7.92 -16.16
CA TYR A 281 7.93 -8.55 -15.74
C TYR A 281 8.42 -8.05 -14.38
N VAL A 282 8.31 -6.74 -14.09
CA VAL A 282 8.71 -6.18 -12.79
C VAL A 282 7.78 -6.70 -11.67
N THR A 283 6.48 -6.80 -11.93
CA THR A 283 5.52 -7.37 -10.95
C THR A 283 5.87 -8.81 -10.60
N GLU A 284 6.17 -9.63 -11.60
CA GLU A 284 6.56 -11.04 -11.43
C GLU A 284 7.89 -11.18 -10.66
N GLN A 285 8.92 -10.42 -11.06
CA GLN A 285 10.26 -10.59 -10.52
C GLN A 285 10.48 -9.88 -9.19
N CYS A 286 9.72 -8.83 -8.88
CA CYS A 286 10.02 -7.94 -7.76
C CYS A 286 8.90 -7.79 -6.74
N ALA A 287 7.89 -8.67 -6.74
CA ALA A 287 6.79 -8.63 -5.78
C ALA A 287 6.19 -7.21 -5.64
N TYR A 288 5.82 -6.59 -6.77
CA TYR A 288 5.24 -5.24 -6.76
C TYR A 288 3.73 -5.29 -6.55
N HIS A 289 3.23 -4.68 -5.47
CA HIS A 289 1.84 -4.86 -5.02
C HIS A 289 0.92 -3.64 -5.23
N HIS A 290 1.38 -2.52 -5.82
CA HIS A 290 0.56 -1.29 -5.95
C HIS A 290 -0.22 -1.17 -7.26
N GLY A 291 -0.30 -2.26 -8.03
CA GLY A 291 -1.00 -2.33 -9.31
C GLY A 291 -0.20 -1.81 -10.50
N GLU A 292 -0.49 -2.36 -11.67
CA GLU A 292 0.28 -2.13 -12.90
C GLU A 292 0.26 -0.67 -13.35
N ALA A 293 -0.85 0.05 -13.18
CA ALA A 293 -0.97 1.44 -13.61
C ALA A 293 0.05 2.37 -12.91
N ALA A 294 0.26 2.17 -11.60
CA ALA A 294 1.26 2.92 -10.84
C ALA A 294 2.69 2.57 -11.27
N LEU A 295 2.93 1.31 -11.60
CA LEU A 295 4.21 0.82 -12.07
C LEU A 295 4.55 1.34 -13.48
N GLN A 296 3.58 1.32 -14.40
CA GLN A 296 3.73 1.90 -15.74
C GLN A 296 4.02 3.39 -15.68
N ALA A 297 3.34 4.15 -14.81
CA ALA A 297 3.64 5.57 -14.58
C ALA A 297 5.06 5.78 -14.04
N THR A 298 5.54 4.87 -13.18
CA THR A 298 6.91 4.87 -12.66
C THR A 298 7.94 4.64 -13.77
N ILE A 299 7.72 3.65 -14.63
CA ILE A 299 8.58 3.35 -15.79
C ILE A 299 8.63 4.55 -16.75
N VAL A 300 7.47 5.14 -17.07
CA VAL A 300 7.39 6.33 -17.92
C VAL A 300 8.18 7.49 -17.30
N GLY A 301 8.01 7.77 -16.01
CA GLY A 301 8.72 8.83 -15.30
C GLY A 301 10.24 8.62 -15.27
N MET A 302 10.72 7.38 -15.15
CA MET A 302 12.15 7.05 -15.21
C MET A 302 12.77 7.22 -16.60
N ALA A 303 11.94 7.17 -17.66
CA ALA A 303 12.38 7.29 -19.03
C ALA A 303 12.34 8.72 -19.59
N GLN A 304 11.49 9.59 -19.03
CA GLN A 304 11.28 10.97 -19.48
C GLN A 304 12.58 11.81 -19.55
N ASP A 305 12.73 12.58 -20.63
CA ASP A 305 13.93 13.35 -20.98
C ASP A 305 13.65 14.81 -21.40
N PHE A 306 12.41 15.30 -21.26
CA PHE A 306 12.08 16.69 -21.58
C PHE A 306 12.67 17.69 -20.56
N VAL A 307 12.84 18.96 -20.97
CA VAL A 307 13.37 20.03 -20.10
C VAL A 307 12.56 20.16 -18.80
N GLY A 308 13.21 19.95 -17.67
CA GLY A 308 12.58 19.94 -16.34
C GLY A 308 12.15 18.56 -15.84
N SER A 309 12.50 17.48 -16.56
CA SER A 309 12.43 16.09 -16.08
C SER A 309 13.82 15.60 -15.62
N ASN A 310 14.25 14.39 -16.00
CA ASN A 310 15.52 13.79 -15.57
C ASN A 310 16.72 14.44 -16.28
N ASN A 311 17.78 14.77 -15.53
CA ASN A 311 19.05 15.18 -16.14
C ASN A 311 19.79 13.98 -16.74
N LEU A 312 19.64 12.80 -16.11
CA LEU A 312 20.12 11.50 -16.58
C LEU A 312 19.00 10.47 -16.42
N ASN A 313 18.26 10.19 -17.48
CA ASN A 313 17.26 9.13 -17.50
C ASN A 313 17.92 7.74 -17.52
N LEU A 314 17.48 6.85 -16.62
CA LEU A 314 18.01 5.49 -16.50
C LEU A 314 17.39 4.53 -17.52
N LEU A 315 16.20 4.88 -18.01
CA LEU A 315 15.51 4.22 -19.10
C LEU A 315 15.42 5.17 -20.29
N LEU A 316 15.40 4.65 -21.52
CA LEU A 316 15.25 5.47 -22.72
C LEU A 316 13.78 5.58 -23.14
N PRO A 317 13.34 6.77 -23.61
CA PRO A 317 11.97 6.98 -24.10
C PRO A 317 11.88 6.61 -25.58
N VAL A 318 11.52 5.35 -25.89
CA VAL A 318 11.29 4.90 -27.28
C VAL A 318 9.80 5.02 -27.60
N GLY A 319 9.40 6.24 -27.99
CA GLY A 319 8.00 6.60 -28.24
C GLY A 319 7.63 7.95 -27.62
N GLN A 320 6.34 8.25 -27.50
CA GLN A 320 5.85 9.51 -26.92
C GLN A 320 5.69 9.40 -25.40
N PHE A 321 6.78 9.62 -24.64
CA PHE A 321 6.82 9.55 -23.17
C PHE A 321 6.31 10.82 -22.47
N GLY A 322 5.71 11.72 -23.24
CA GLY A 322 5.17 12.99 -22.78
C GLY A 322 6.17 14.12 -22.95
N THR A 323 5.67 15.34 -22.87
CA THR A 323 6.42 16.54 -23.18
C THR A 323 6.35 17.53 -22.04
N ARG A 324 7.19 18.57 -22.11
CA ARG A 324 7.15 19.69 -21.18
C ARG A 324 5.81 20.44 -21.17
N MET A 325 4.97 20.33 -22.22
CA MET A 325 3.73 21.09 -22.33
C MET A 325 2.73 20.74 -21.22
N LEU A 326 2.65 19.45 -20.87
CA LEU A 326 1.80 18.95 -19.80
C LEU A 326 2.61 18.26 -18.69
N GLY A 327 3.91 18.54 -18.61
CA GLY A 327 4.81 17.97 -17.61
C GLY A 327 4.85 16.44 -17.67
N GLY A 328 4.82 15.88 -18.88
CA GLY A 328 4.86 14.43 -19.11
C GLY A 328 3.50 13.73 -19.05
N LYS A 329 2.40 14.41 -18.67
CA LYS A 329 1.06 13.81 -18.58
C LYS A 329 0.42 13.50 -19.94
N ASP A 330 1.00 14.02 -21.01
CA ASP A 330 0.63 13.81 -22.41
C ASP A 330 1.34 12.59 -23.05
N HIS A 331 1.86 11.68 -22.22
CA HIS A 331 2.44 10.43 -22.69
C HIS A 331 1.38 9.51 -23.33
N ALA A 332 1.79 8.68 -24.28
CA ALA A 332 0.91 7.69 -24.88
C ALA A 332 0.61 6.51 -23.92
N LYS A 333 -0.36 5.66 -24.27
CA LYS A 333 -0.69 4.46 -23.47
C LYS A 333 0.51 3.50 -23.41
N ALA A 334 0.71 2.85 -22.26
CA ALA A 334 1.87 1.99 -21.99
C ALA A 334 2.14 0.92 -23.07
N ARG A 335 1.09 0.28 -23.60
CA ARG A 335 1.19 -0.71 -24.70
C ARG A 335 1.78 -0.19 -26.02
N HIS A 336 1.82 1.13 -26.22
CA HIS A 336 2.39 1.77 -27.41
C HIS A 336 3.77 2.38 -27.16
N LEU A 337 4.22 2.39 -25.91
CA LEU A 337 5.52 2.93 -25.52
C LEU A 337 6.52 1.79 -25.38
N HIS A 338 7.72 1.99 -25.91
CA HIS A 338 8.83 1.07 -25.74
C HIS A 338 9.92 1.71 -24.89
N THR A 339 10.68 0.89 -24.18
CA THR A 339 11.78 1.35 -23.34
C THR A 339 12.88 0.31 -23.29
N ARG A 340 14.07 0.74 -22.87
CA ARG A 340 15.26 -0.08 -22.61
C ARG A 340 16.18 0.64 -21.65
N LEU A 341 17.16 -0.05 -21.08
CA LEU A 341 18.17 0.58 -20.25
C LEU A 341 18.97 1.61 -21.04
N SER A 342 19.19 2.77 -20.41
CA SER A 342 20.16 3.74 -20.89
C SER A 342 21.56 3.11 -20.88
N PRO A 343 22.39 3.32 -21.91
CA PRO A 343 23.80 2.91 -21.89
C PRO A 343 24.59 3.46 -20.70
N LEU A 344 24.09 4.54 -20.09
CA LEU A 344 24.67 5.13 -18.88
C LEU A 344 24.28 4.37 -17.61
N ALA A 345 23.18 3.62 -17.59
CA ALA A 345 22.67 2.99 -16.37
C ALA A 345 23.69 2.05 -15.72
N ARG A 346 24.27 1.09 -16.46
CA ARG A 346 25.32 0.18 -15.92
C ARG A 346 26.68 0.85 -15.70
N ARG A 347 26.91 2.04 -16.26
CA ARG A 347 28.09 2.85 -15.92
C ARG A 347 27.90 3.62 -14.62
N LEU A 348 26.65 4.04 -14.36
CA LEU A 348 26.27 4.68 -13.11
C LEU A 348 26.20 3.66 -11.98
N PHE A 349 25.73 2.44 -12.25
CA PHE A 349 25.58 1.35 -11.31
C PHE A 349 26.43 0.15 -11.78
N PRO A 350 27.71 0.09 -11.39
CA PRO A 350 28.64 -0.96 -11.81
C PRO A 350 28.12 -2.34 -11.40
N GLU A 351 28.15 -3.30 -12.32
CA GLU A 351 27.71 -4.69 -12.05
C GLU A 351 28.57 -5.38 -10.98
N SER A 352 29.83 -4.94 -10.81
CA SER A 352 30.71 -5.42 -9.74
C SER A 352 30.16 -5.15 -8.34
N ASP A 353 29.33 -4.11 -8.18
CA ASP A 353 28.81 -3.71 -6.88
C ASP A 353 27.58 -4.55 -6.49
N ASP A 354 26.89 -5.17 -7.45
CA ASP A 354 25.64 -5.94 -7.22
C ASP A 354 25.81 -7.07 -6.19
N ALA A 355 27.02 -7.62 -6.05
CA ALA A 355 27.32 -8.73 -5.13
C ALA A 355 27.44 -8.28 -3.66
N VAL A 356 27.74 -7.01 -3.40
CA VAL A 356 27.94 -6.47 -2.04
C VAL A 356 26.76 -5.65 -1.53
N LEU A 357 25.70 -5.49 -2.33
CA LEU A 357 24.50 -4.79 -1.93
C LEU A 357 23.70 -5.62 -0.93
N GLU A 358 23.23 -4.96 0.13
CA GLU A 358 22.33 -5.57 1.10
C GLU A 358 20.96 -5.81 0.46
N ARG A 359 20.50 -7.05 0.51
CA ARG A 359 19.17 -7.46 0.07
C ARG A 359 18.26 -7.65 1.27
N PRO A 360 16.96 -7.38 1.13
CA PRO A 360 16.00 -7.71 2.15
C PRO A 360 16.01 -9.22 2.43
N ALA A 361 15.80 -9.60 3.69
CA ALA A 361 15.92 -10.98 4.17
C ALA A 361 14.56 -11.66 4.39
N GLU A 362 13.45 -10.90 4.32
CA GLU A 362 12.11 -11.39 4.63
C GLU A 362 11.45 -12.06 3.41
N GLU A 363 10.76 -13.19 3.63
CA GLU A 363 9.96 -13.84 2.60
C GLU A 363 8.80 -12.91 2.17
N GLY A 364 8.70 -12.62 0.87
CA GLY A 364 7.68 -11.73 0.31
C GLY A 364 8.19 -10.32 -0.01
N GLU A 365 9.38 -9.93 0.45
CA GLU A 365 10.07 -8.76 -0.07
C GLU A 365 10.70 -9.08 -1.45
N GLY A 366 10.76 -8.07 -2.33
CA GLY A 366 11.34 -8.27 -3.66
C GLY A 366 12.86 -8.46 -3.62
N PRO A 367 13.48 -9.04 -4.65
CA PRO A 367 14.91 -9.35 -4.67
C PRO A 367 15.79 -8.12 -4.91
N GLU A 368 15.19 -6.93 -5.09
CA GLU A 368 15.96 -5.70 -5.24
C GLU A 368 16.71 -5.35 -3.94
N PRO A 369 17.93 -4.79 -4.04
CA PRO A 369 18.66 -4.38 -2.84
C PRO A 369 17.97 -3.23 -2.11
N ARG A 370 18.29 -3.01 -0.83
CA ARG A 370 17.78 -1.85 -0.06
C ARG A 370 18.05 -0.52 -0.77
N TRP A 371 19.23 -0.41 -1.37
CA TRP A 371 19.63 0.68 -2.26
C TRP A 371 20.70 0.20 -3.23
N TYR A 372 20.85 0.90 -4.35
CA TYR A 372 22.04 0.78 -5.20
C TYR A 372 23.10 1.82 -4.82
N CYS A 373 24.36 1.58 -5.21
CA CYS A 373 25.46 2.52 -5.00
C CYS A 373 25.89 3.12 -6.35
N PRO A 374 25.31 4.26 -6.79
CA PRO A 374 25.75 4.88 -8.01
C PRO A 374 27.12 5.55 -7.87
N VAL A 375 27.94 5.53 -8.93
CA VAL A 375 29.26 6.18 -8.97
C VAL A 375 29.22 7.70 -8.75
N ILE A 376 28.05 8.32 -8.91
CA ILE A 376 27.78 9.73 -8.60
C ILE A 376 26.43 9.84 -7.88
N PRO A 377 26.22 10.81 -6.98
CA PRO A 377 24.98 10.94 -6.22
C PRO A 377 23.81 11.33 -7.12
N LEU A 378 23.06 10.32 -7.59
CA LEU A 378 21.98 10.49 -8.57
C LEU A 378 20.83 11.34 -8.01
N VAL A 379 20.63 11.31 -6.68
CA VAL A 379 19.65 12.17 -5.98
C VAL A 379 19.87 13.66 -6.25
N LEU A 380 21.12 14.11 -6.39
CA LEU A 380 21.44 15.49 -6.73
C LEU A 380 21.33 15.75 -8.23
N VAL A 381 21.64 14.75 -9.05
CA VAL A 381 21.59 14.87 -10.51
C VAL A 381 20.15 14.98 -11.00
N ASN A 382 19.30 14.03 -10.63
CA ASN A 382 17.91 13.97 -11.08
C ASN A 382 16.93 14.68 -10.14
N GLY A 383 17.39 15.10 -8.96
CA GLY A 383 16.53 15.64 -7.92
C GLY A 383 15.62 14.56 -7.33
N ALA A 384 14.76 14.99 -6.42
CA ALA A 384 13.79 14.14 -5.76
C ALA A 384 12.60 14.97 -5.30
N GLU A 385 11.39 14.47 -5.54
CA GLU A 385 10.17 15.05 -4.97
C GLU A 385 9.31 13.95 -4.33
N GLY A 386 8.86 14.20 -3.12
CA GLY A 386 8.04 13.27 -2.35
C GLY A 386 7.21 14.01 -1.32
N VAL A 387 5.97 13.57 -1.14
CA VAL A 387 5.08 14.04 -0.08
C VAL A 387 4.50 12.81 0.57
N ALA A 388 4.60 12.72 1.89
CA ALA A 388 4.11 11.61 2.68
C ALA A 388 3.51 12.13 4.00
N LEU A 389 3.18 11.21 4.92
CA LEU A 389 2.50 11.52 6.16
C LEU A 389 3.30 12.46 7.09
N GLY A 390 3.18 13.77 6.90
CA GLY A 390 3.94 14.75 7.68
C GLY A 390 5.30 15.11 7.07
N TRP A 391 5.84 14.34 6.13
CA TRP A 391 7.11 14.62 5.45
C TRP A 391 6.92 15.21 4.05
N ARG A 392 7.89 16.05 3.66
CA ARG A 392 8.06 16.53 2.29
C ARG A 392 9.54 16.52 1.94
N THR A 393 9.84 15.97 0.77
CA THR A 393 11.19 15.94 0.21
C THR A 393 11.19 16.75 -1.08
N ARG A 394 12.17 17.67 -1.20
CA ARG A 394 12.44 18.40 -2.43
C ARG A 394 13.94 18.61 -2.58
N VAL A 395 14.53 17.89 -3.52
CA VAL A 395 15.93 18.04 -3.93
C VAL A 395 15.94 18.60 -5.35
N PRO A 396 16.52 19.79 -5.57
CA PRO A 396 16.65 20.35 -6.91
C PRO A 396 17.64 19.53 -7.75
N ARG A 397 17.56 19.71 -9.06
CA ARG A 397 18.44 19.04 -10.02
C ARG A 397 19.70 19.84 -10.23
N HIS A 398 20.84 19.18 -10.25
CA HIS A 398 22.15 19.77 -10.47
C HIS A 398 22.80 19.23 -11.74
N ASN A 399 23.66 20.04 -12.34
CA ASN A 399 24.46 19.64 -13.49
C ASN A 399 25.39 18.47 -13.08
N PRO A 400 25.36 17.32 -13.79
CA PRO A 400 26.20 16.18 -13.47
C PRO A 400 27.70 16.52 -13.43
N ARG A 401 28.17 17.47 -14.25
CA ARG A 401 29.57 17.88 -14.30
C ARG A 401 30.02 18.57 -13.01
N ASP A 402 29.15 19.39 -12.43
CA ASP A 402 29.44 20.10 -11.18
C ASP A 402 29.46 19.12 -10.00
N VAL A 403 28.53 18.16 -10.00
CA VAL A 403 28.50 17.05 -9.03
C VAL A 403 29.80 16.24 -9.10
N ILE A 404 30.24 15.87 -10.31
CA ILE A 404 31.51 15.14 -10.51
C ILE A 404 32.72 15.98 -10.07
N ALA A 405 32.73 17.28 -10.36
CA ALA A 405 33.82 18.17 -9.95
C ALA A 405 33.94 18.23 -8.42
N ASN A 406 32.82 18.34 -7.72
CA ASN A 406 32.77 18.35 -6.26
C ASN A 406 33.14 17.00 -5.65
N LEU A 407 32.70 15.88 -6.24
CA LEU A 407 33.13 14.55 -5.81
C LEU A 407 34.66 14.39 -5.91
N ARG A 408 35.27 14.88 -7.00
CA ARG A 408 36.73 14.86 -7.16
C ARG A 408 37.46 15.78 -6.16
N ARG A 409 36.88 16.93 -5.80
CA ARG A 409 37.40 17.82 -4.75
C ARG A 409 37.37 17.12 -3.40
N TYR A 410 36.25 16.49 -3.06
CA TYR A 410 36.09 15.71 -1.82
C TYR A 410 37.13 14.59 -1.70
N LEU A 411 37.31 13.79 -2.76
CA LEU A 411 38.30 12.71 -2.79
C LEU A 411 39.76 13.21 -2.64
N ARG A 412 40.03 14.49 -2.92
CA ARG A 412 41.33 15.14 -2.73
C ARG A 412 41.45 15.90 -1.41
N GLY A 413 40.45 15.83 -0.52
CA GLY A 413 40.43 16.59 0.73
C GLY A 413 40.28 18.10 0.53
N GLN A 414 39.75 18.54 -0.61
CA GLN A 414 39.52 19.96 -0.90
C GLN A 414 38.14 20.38 -0.37
N PRO A 415 37.94 21.66 0.00
CA PRO A 415 36.62 22.19 0.33
C PRO A 415 35.62 21.92 -0.81
N LEU A 416 34.36 21.68 -0.48
CA LEU A 416 33.25 21.48 -1.44
C LEU A 416 32.70 22.79 -2.00
#